data_AF-A0A553F9B9-F1
#
_entry.id   AF-A0A553F9B9-F1
#
_cell.length_a   1.000
_cell.length_b   1.000
_cell.length_c   1.000
_cell.angle_alpha   90.00
_cell.angle_beta   90.00
_cell.angle_gamma   90.00
#
_symmetry.space_group_name_H-M   'P 1'
#
loop_
_entity.id
_entity.type
_entity.pdbx_description
1 polymer ?
#
loop_
_entity_poly.entity_id
_entity_poly.type
_entity_poly.pdbx_seq_one_letter_code
_entity_poly.pdbx_strand_id
1 'polypeptide(L)'
;MRLFDILGVLYEPINTLDNHDHLLSYVEPQLNDDGTCPIYKVPGNTYDLLQYVDSEEQKKNLLDLLARLNRLVRWIHLKTDVLWFGIYLRHGDKLVKYVYNGEMSKAEFEISEENLKKSINTRVIMEKQQHYIPDVDNHDGPYYRCDAKVKSELCCPIFGPSGDVIGIFDSEDHRKHFFDDKIDFISNKVKRAIEIFLEDHPYITNSKEFDIAEDKYAQKI
;
A
#
# COMPACT_ATOMS: atom_id res chain seq x y z
N MET A 1 4.53 -15.72 14.42
CA MET A 1 5.08 -14.35 14.61
C MET A 1 4.06 -13.50 15.32
N ARG A 2 4.48 -12.68 16.28
CA ARG A 2 3.58 -11.90 17.16
C ARG A 2 3.50 -10.45 16.68
N LEU A 3 2.41 -9.78 17.01
CA LEU A 3 2.23 -8.35 16.75
C LEU A 3 3.43 -7.51 17.26
N PHE A 4 3.94 -7.85 18.44
CA PHE A 4 5.10 -7.17 19.04
C PHE A 4 6.37 -7.23 18.18
N ASP A 5 6.58 -8.34 17.45
CA ASP A 5 7.76 -8.49 16.60
C ASP A 5 7.69 -7.51 15.41
N ILE A 6 6.48 -7.24 14.89
CA ILE A 6 6.21 -6.29 13.81
C ILE A 6 6.35 -4.84 14.30
N LEU A 7 5.76 -4.54 15.46
CA LEU A 7 5.91 -3.22 16.09
C LEU A 7 7.38 -2.91 16.41
N GLY A 8 8.16 -3.90 16.82
CA GLY A 8 9.61 -3.74 17.00
C GLY A 8 10.31 -3.22 15.74
N VAL A 9 9.92 -3.70 14.56
CA VAL A 9 10.46 -3.22 13.27
C VAL A 9 10.02 -1.79 12.96
N LEU A 10 8.76 -1.44 13.23
CA LEU A 10 8.24 -0.10 12.96
C LEU A 10 8.82 0.96 13.91
N TYR A 11 8.93 0.62 15.20
CA TYR A 11 9.35 1.56 16.25
C TYR A 11 10.87 1.60 16.47
N GLU A 12 11.65 0.70 15.86
CA GLU A 12 13.11 0.81 15.88
C GLU A 12 13.54 2.20 15.36
N PRO A 13 14.38 2.95 16.10
CA PRO A 13 14.78 4.29 15.68
C PRO A 13 15.46 4.30 14.30
N ILE A 14 15.24 5.37 13.55
CA ILE A 14 16.00 5.64 12.33
C ILE A 14 17.30 6.35 12.70
N ASN A 15 18.42 5.88 12.16
CA ASN A 15 19.70 6.56 12.33
C ASN A 15 19.68 7.86 11.53
N THR A 16 19.78 9.00 12.20
CA THR A 16 19.72 10.32 11.55
C THR A 16 20.90 10.62 10.63
N LEU A 17 21.96 9.80 10.68
CA LEU A 17 23.10 9.90 9.77
C LEU A 17 22.89 9.13 8.46
N ASP A 18 21.89 8.25 8.40
CA ASP A 18 21.59 7.47 7.19
C ASP A 18 20.83 8.36 6.19
N ASN A 19 21.24 8.31 4.92
CA ASN A 19 20.55 9.04 3.86
C ASN A 19 19.37 8.20 3.32
N HIS A 20 18.16 8.67 3.61
CA HIS A 20 16.91 8.05 3.15
C HIS A 20 16.23 8.79 2.00
N ASP A 21 16.84 9.84 1.44
CA ASP A 21 16.21 10.70 0.40
C ASP A 21 15.82 9.91 -0.86
N HIS A 22 16.48 8.78 -1.11
CA HIS A 22 16.14 7.85 -2.19
C HIS A 22 14.73 7.25 -2.06
N LEU A 23 14.09 7.32 -0.88
CA LEU A 23 12.72 6.85 -0.66
C LEU A 23 11.66 7.90 -1.04
N LEU A 24 12.05 9.17 -1.23
CA LEU A 24 11.12 10.25 -1.56
C LEU A 24 10.57 10.16 -2.99
N SER A 25 11.18 9.34 -3.83
CA SER A 25 10.74 9.14 -5.20
C SER A 25 11.04 7.71 -5.67
N TYR A 26 10.33 7.27 -6.69
CA TYR A 26 10.57 5.99 -7.34
C TYR A 26 10.18 6.05 -8.81
N VAL A 27 10.75 5.16 -9.61
CA VAL A 27 10.37 5.03 -11.02
C VAL A 27 9.13 4.14 -11.13
N GLU A 28 8.13 4.61 -11.86
CA GLU A 28 6.95 3.84 -12.21
C GLU A 28 7.07 3.30 -13.65
N PRO A 29 6.28 2.27 -14.05
CA PRO A 29 6.33 1.80 -15.42
C PRO A 29 5.78 2.86 -16.37
N GLN A 30 6.30 2.92 -17.60
CA GLN A 30 5.62 3.64 -18.67
C GLN A 30 4.22 3.05 -18.85
N LEU A 31 3.19 3.85 -18.63
CA LEU A 31 1.80 3.40 -18.73
C LEU A 31 1.37 3.27 -20.19
N ASN A 32 0.36 2.44 -20.44
CA ASN A 32 -0.36 2.40 -21.70
C ASN A 32 -1.12 3.73 -21.91
N ASP A 33 -1.56 4.00 -23.14
CA ASP A 33 -2.29 5.24 -23.50
C ASP A 33 -3.57 5.45 -22.67
N ASP A 34 -4.17 4.37 -22.17
CA ASP A 34 -5.34 4.39 -21.29
C ASP A 34 -4.99 4.53 -19.78
N GLY A 35 -3.71 4.75 -19.45
CA GLY A 35 -3.22 4.89 -18.08
C GLY A 35 -3.09 3.57 -17.31
N THR A 36 -3.24 2.41 -17.97
CA THR A 36 -3.03 1.09 -17.35
C THR A 36 -1.56 0.67 -17.36
N CYS A 37 -1.24 -0.28 -16.48
CA CYS A 37 0.08 -0.86 -16.30
C CYS A 37 0.36 -1.84 -17.44
N PRO A 38 1.49 -1.71 -18.16
CA PRO A 38 1.83 -2.65 -19.20
C PRO A 38 2.24 -4.00 -18.60
N ILE A 39 1.95 -5.08 -19.33
CA ILE A 39 2.42 -6.43 -18.96
C ILE A 39 3.95 -6.51 -18.97
N TYR A 40 4.58 -5.87 -19.96
CA TYR A 40 6.03 -5.74 -20.05
C TYR A 40 6.43 -4.33 -19.63
N LYS A 41 7.03 -4.24 -18.45
CA LYS A 41 7.33 -2.97 -17.80
C LYS A 41 8.66 -2.41 -18.29
N VAL A 42 8.62 -1.18 -18.78
CA VAL A 42 9.81 -0.37 -19.03
C VAL A 42 9.80 0.85 -18.11
N PRO A 43 10.96 1.36 -17.66
CA PRO A 43 11.03 2.55 -16.82
C PRO A 43 10.32 3.75 -17.46
N GLY A 44 9.38 4.35 -16.74
CA GLY A 44 8.65 5.54 -17.14
C GLY A 44 9.10 6.77 -16.36
N ASN A 45 8.14 7.49 -15.79
CA ASN A 45 8.40 8.71 -15.04
C ASN A 45 8.91 8.41 -13.62
N THR A 46 9.64 9.38 -13.06
CA THR A 46 9.91 9.41 -11.63
C THR A 46 8.71 10.01 -10.91
N TYR A 47 8.09 9.22 -10.04
CA TYR A 47 7.04 9.66 -9.16
C TYR A 47 7.64 10.26 -7.89
N ASP A 48 7.32 11.52 -7.59
CA ASP A 48 7.87 12.26 -6.45
C ASP A 48 6.82 12.44 -5.35
N LEU A 49 7.09 11.93 -4.15
CA LEU A 49 6.20 12.07 -2.99
C LEU A 49 6.27 13.46 -2.35
N LEU A 50 7.27 14.28 -2.69
CA LEU A 50 7.36 15.67 -2.23
C LEU A 50 6.23 16.55 -2.75
N GLN A 51 5.48 16.11 -3.78
CA GLN A 51 4.26 16.80 -4.22
C GLN A 51 3.18 16.89 -3.12
N TYR A 52 3.27 16.05 -2.08
CA TYR A 52 2.37 16.05 -0.91
C TYR A 52 2.98 16.69 0.33
N VAL A 53 4.03 17.50 0.15
CA VAL A 53 4.78 18.13 1.23
C VAL A 53 4.70 19.65 1.12
N ASP A 54 4.21 20.31 2.17
CA ASP A 54 4.02 21.76 2.25
C ASP A 54 5.09 22.47 3.10
N SER A 55 5.91 21.72 3.83
CA SER A 55 6.86 22.25 4.81
C SER A 55 8.04 21.30 5.06
N GLU A 56 9.16 21.84 5.52
CA GLU A 56 10.34 21.03 5.90
C GLU A 56 10.04 20.09 7.08
N GLU A 57 9.13 20.46 7.98
CA GLU A 57 8.68 19.58 9.06
C GLU A 57 7.90 18.38 8.50
N GLN A 58 6.96 18.63 7.58
CA GLN A 58 6.21 17.54 6.94
C GLN A 58 7.15 16.66 6.09
N LYS A 59 8.15 17.24 5.42
CA LYS A 59 9.21 16.49 4.73
C LYS A 59 9.95 15.53 5.66
N LYS A 60 10.38 16.03 6.83
CA LYS A 60 11.07 15.22 7.84
C LYS A 60 10.19 14.08 8.34
N ASN A 61 8.92 14.37 8.60
CA ASN A 61 7.95 13.37 9.04
C ASN A 61 7.68 12.34 7.93
N LEU A 62 7.59 12.76 6.66
CA LEU A 62 7.46 11.84 5.52
C LEU A 62 8.68 10.91 5.44
N LEU A 63 9.89 11.43 5.59
CA LEU A 63 11.10 10.63 5.52
C LEU A 63 11.18 9.58 6.64
N ASP A 64 10.81 9.94 7.88
CA ASP A 64 10.72 8.98 9.00
C ASP A 64 9.67 7.89 8.73
N LEU A 65 8.49 8.30 8.21
CA LEU A 65 7.43 7.36 7.82
C LEU A 65 7.94 6.36 6.78
N LEU A 66 8.51 6.86 5.67
CA LEU A 66 8.99 6.05 4.56
C LEU A 66 10.11 5.10 5.00
N ALA A 67 11.06 5.57 5.81
CA ALA A 67 12.14 4.72 6.29
C ALA A 67 11.63 3.53 7.13
N ARG A 68 10.69 3.78 8.04
CA ARG A 68 10.10 2.75 8.92
C ARG A 68 9.20 1.78 8.17
N LEU A 69 8.34 2.28 7.28
CA LEU A 69 7.49 1.44 6.43
C LEU A 69 8.33 0.63 5.42
N ASN A 70 9.37 1.22 4.83
CA ASN A 70 10.27 0.52 3.92
C ASN A 70 11.01 -0.64 4.62
N ARG A 71 11.45 -0.42 5.86
CA ARG A 71 12.01 -1.49 6.69
C ARG A 71 10.99 -2.59 6.95
N LEU A 72 9.73 -2.23 7.23
CA LEU A 72 8.65 -3.20 7.40
C LEU A 72 8.42 -4.05 6.14
N VAL A 73 8.25 -3.45 4.95
CA VAL A 73 7.95 -4.22 3.73
C VAL A 73 9.10 -5.18 3.37
N ARG A 74 10.36 -4.75 3.55
CA ARG A 74 11.53 -5.62 3.38
C ARG A 74 11.55 -6.76 4.39
N TRP A 75 11.19 -6.48 5.64
CA TRP A 75 11.13 -7.50 6.67
C TRP A 75 10.01 -8.51 6.42
N ILE A 76 8.83 -8.07 5.94
CA ILE A 76 7.73 -8.95 5.54
C ILE A 76 8.19 -9.90 4.43
N HIS A 77 8.85 -9.37 3.39
CA HIS A 77 9.44 -10.18 2.33
C HIS A 77 10.38 -11.25 2.90
N LEU A 78 11.36 -10.86 3.73
CA LEU A 78 12.32 -11.80 4.35
C LEU A 78 11.69 -12.85 5.27
N LYS A 79 10.49 -12.59 5.81
CA LYS A 79 9.82 -13.50 6.75
C LYS A 79 8.76 -14.39 6.12
N THR A 80 8.23 -14.01 4.97
CA THR A 80 7.11 -14.69 4.33
C THR A 80 7.43 -15.23 2.95
N ASP A 81 8.50 -14.72 2.32
CA ASP A 81 8.84 -14.89 0.92
C ASP A 81 7.78 -14.33 -0.05
N VAL A 82 6.91 -13.41 0.39
CA VAL A 82 5.96 -12.73 -0.50
C VAL A 82 6.74 -11.94 -1.55
N LEU A 83 6.41 -12.10 -2.83
CA LEU A 83 7.20 -11.49 -3.91
C LEU A 83 6.90 -10.01 -4.11
N TRP A 84 5.65 -9.59 -3.89
CA TRP A 84 5.27 -8.19 -3.97
C TRP A 84 4.47 -7.78 -2.73
N PHE A 85 4.88 -6.69 -2.07
CA PHE A 85 4.13 -6.09 -0.96
C PHE A 85 4.27 -4.58 -1.02
N GLY A 86 3.14 -3.86 -1.08
CA GLY A 86 3.12 -2.40 -1.17
C GLY A 86 2.12 -1.77 -0.20
N ILE A 87 2.45 -0.59 0.31
CA ILE A 87 1.57 0.21 1.16
C ILE A 87 1.17 1.46 0.38
N TYR A 88 -0.15 1.68 0.29
CA TYR A 88 -0.74 2.84 -0.34
C TYR A 88 -1.53 3.64 0.67
N LEU A 89 -1.36 4.96 0.67
CA LEU A 89 -2.16 5.87 1.50
C LEU A 89 -3.10 6.67 0.60
N ARG A 90 -4.27 6.99 1.14
CA ARG A 90 -5.30 7.73 0.43
C ARG A 90 -4.93 9.22 0.38
N HIS A 91 -5.08 9.81 -0.80
CA HIS A 91 -5.00 11.25 -1.06
C HIS A 91 -6.25 11.64 -1.83
N GLY A 92 -7.27 12.15 -1.13
CA GLY A 92 -8.57 12.48 -1.73
C GLY A 92 -9.22 11.29 -2.45
N ASP A 93 -9.23 11.36 -3.77
CA ASP A 93 -9.86 10.41 -4.70
C ASP A 93 -8.89 9.38 -5.28
N LYS A 94 -7.67 9.26 -4.73
CA LYS A 94 -6.69 8.27 -5.17
C LYS A 94 -5.95 7.59 -4.02
N LEU A 95 -5.46 6.39 -4.31
CA LEU A 95 -4.46 5.67 -3.52
C LEU A 95 -3.08 5.95 -4.09
N VAL A 96 -2.14 6.35 -3.25
CA VAL A 96 -0.76 6.68 -3.63
C VAL A 96 0.19 5.68 -2.97
N LYS A 97 1.08 5.04 -3.74
CA LYS A 97 2.08 4.11 -3.22
C LYS A 97 3.18 4.86 -2.47
N TYR A 98 3.39 4.50 -1.22
CA TYR A 98 4.44 5.09 -0.37
C TYR A 98 5.69 4.23 -0.35
N VAL A 99 5.54 2.93 -0.09
CA VAL A 99 6.66 1.98 -0.05
C VAL A 99 6.24 0.65 -0.64
N TYR A 100 7.20 -0.08 -1.20
CA TYR A 100 6.97 -1.43 -1.68
C TYR A 100 8.25 -2.26 -1.74
N ASN A 101 8.09 -3.57 -1.75
CA ASN A 101 9.11 -4.54 -2.12
C ASN A 101 8.56 -5.37 -3.28
N GLY A 102 9.31 -5.49 -4.37
CA GLY A 102 8.94 -6.31 -5.53
C GLY A 102 9.21 -5.59 -6.85
N GLU A 103 8.65 -6.13 -7.93
CA GLU A 103 8.71 -5.53 -9.27
C GLU A 103 8.07 -4.13 -9.31
N MET A 104 8.54 -3.30 -10.25
CA MET A 104 7.99 -1.96 -10.49
C MET A 104 6.48 -2.04 -10.76
N SER A 105 5.71 -1.06 -10.28
CA SER A 105 4.25 -0.99 -10.47
C SER A 105 3.78 0.47 -10.48
N LYS A 106 2.54 0.70 -10.94
CA LYS A 106 1.92 2.03 -11.00
C LYS A 106 1.96 2.74 -9.64
N ALA A 107 2.19 4.05 -9.65
CA ALA A 107 2.23 4.86 -8.43
C ALA A 107 0.85 5.08 -7.81
N GLU A 108 -0.16 5.31 -8.64
CA GLU A 108 -1.50 5.73 -8.20
C GLU A 108 -2.60 4.79 -8.67
N PHE A 109 -3.65 4.65 -7.86
CA PHE A 109 -4.93 4.09 -8.27
C PHE A 109 -6.05 5.08 -7.96
N GLU A 110 -6.80 5.48 -8.99
CA GLU A 110 -7.98 6.31 -8.81
C GLU A 110 -9.10 5.51 -8.12
N ILE A 111 -9.74 6.14 -7.14
CA ILE A 111 -10.87 5.62 -6.38
C ILE A 111 -12.14 6.09 -7.07
N SER A 112 -12.73 5.20 -7.87
CA SER A 112 -13.95 5.50 -8.63
C SER A 112 -14.84 4.27 -8.78
N GLU A 113 -16.14 4.47 -9.01
CA GLU A 113 -17.07 3.37 -9.30
C GLU A 113 -16.69 2.59 -10.57
N GLU A 114 -16.01 3.23 -11.52
CA GLU A 114 -15.49 2.55 -12.69
C GLU A 114 -14.40 1.55 -12.29
N ASN A 115 -13.44 2.00 -11.47
CA ASN A 115 -12.33 1.15 -11.02
C ASN A 115 -12.77 0.09 -10.00
N LEU A 116 -13.86 0.30 -9.26
CA LEU A 116 -14.47 -0.70 -8.39
C LEU A 116 -14.75 -2.03 -9.14
N LYS A 117 -15.13 -1.96 -10.41
CA LYS A 117 -15.44 -3.13 -11.25
C LYS A 117 -14.20 -3.81 -11.83
N LYS A 118 -13.02 -3.20 -11.69
CA LYS A 118 -11.78 -3.62 -12.35
C LYS A 118 -10.65 -3.93 -11.38
N SER A 119 -10.61 -3.27 -10.22
CA SER A 119 -9.46 -3.22 -9.32
C SER A 119 -9.83 -3.63 -7.92
N ILE A 120 -9.18 -4.68 -7.42
CA ILE A 120 -9.28 -5.10 -6.02
C ILE A 120 -8.79 -4.01 -5.06
N ASN A 121 -7.76 -3.24 -5.44
CA ASN A 121 -7.26 -2.11 -4.65
C ASN A 121 -8.35 -1.06 -4.41
N THR A 122 -9.12 -0.75 -5.47
CA THR A 122 -10.28 0.16 -5.36
C THR A 122 -11.43 -0.47 -4.57
N ARG A 123 -11.68 -1.78 -4.72
CA ARG A 123 -12.70 -2.48 -3.92
C ARG A 123 -12.40 -2.47 -2.44
N VAL A 124 -11.15 -2.74 -2.05
CA VAL A 124 -10.76 -2.79 -0.63
C VAL A 124 -11.03 -1.46 0.07
N ILE A 125 -10.66 -0.34 -0.56
CA ILE A 125 -10.90 0.99 0.02
C ILE A 125 -12.38 1.36 0.03
N MET A 126 -13.12 1.10 -1.06
CA MET A 126 -14.53 1.49 -1.15
C MET A 126 -15.45 0.59 -0.32
N GLU A 127 -15.17 -0.71 -0.23
CA GLU A 127 -16.01 -1.67 0.50
C GLU A 127 -15.57 -1.84 1.96
N LYS A 128 -14.45 -1.20 2.36
CA LYS A 128 -13.85 -1.29 3.70
C LYS A 128 -13.61 -2.73 4.17
N GLN A 129 -13.30 -3.65 3.25
CA GLN A 129 -13.06 -5.06 3.55
C GLN A 129 -11.84 -5.59 2.81
N GLN A 130 -11.17 -6.57 3.40
CA GLN A 130 -10.10 -7.28 2.72
C GLN A 130 -10.65 -8.12 1.57
N HIS A 131 -9.86 -8.26 0.51
CA HIS A 131 -10.15 -9.16 -0.59
C HIS A 131 -8.98 -10.12 -0.80
N TYR A 132 -9.32 -11.39 -1.00
CA TYR A 132 -8.33 -12.44 -1.23
C TYR A 132 -8.67 -13.22 -2.49
N ILE A 133 -7.71 -13.27 -3.42
CA ILE A 133 -7.77 -14.05 -4.65
C ILE A 133 -6.73 -15.17 -4.54
N PRO A 134 -7.15 -16.41 -4.24
CA PRO A 134 -6.22 -17.53 -4.11
C PRO A 134 -5.66 -18.01 -5.45
N ASP A 135 -6.40 -17.86 -6.54
CA ASP A 135 -5.98 -18.26 -7.88
C ASP A 135 -6.51 -17.27 -8.92
N VAL A 136 -5.63 -16.37 -9.36
CA VAL A 136 -5.93 -15.34 -10.36
C VAL A 136 -6.35 -15.92 -11.71
N ASP A 137 -5.90 -17.13 -12.07
CA ASP A 137 -6.28 -17.74 -13.34
C ASP A 137 -7.72 -18.28 -13.33
N ASN A 138 -8.29 -18.53 -12.14
CA ASN A 138 -9.63 -19.07 -11.93
C ASN A 138 -10.57 -18.07 -11.23
N HIS A 139 -10.17 -16.80 -11.11
CA HIS A 139 -10.95 -15.78 -10.42
C HIS A 139 -12.01 -15.17 -11.34
N ASP A 140 -13.27 -15.38 -11.00
CA ASP A 140 -14.40 -14.73 -11.63
C ASP A 140 -14.74 -13.43 -10.88
N GLY A 141 -14.20 -12.29 -11.34
CA GLY A 141 -14.53 -11.01 -10.75
C GLY A 141 -13.54 -9.89 -11.08
N PRO A 142 -13.70 -8.71 -10.45
CA PRO A 142 -12.78 -7.59 -10.59
C PRO A 142 -11.34 -8.01 -10.26
N TYR A 143 -10.46 -7.85 -11.23
CA TYR A 143 -9.03 -8.09 -11.07
C TYR A 143 -8.22 -7.26 -12.06
N TYR A 144 -7.35 -6.40 -11.54
CA TYR A 144 -6.51 -5.55 -12.36
C TYR A 144 -5.13 -6.19 -12.47
N ARG A 145 -4.85 -6.81 -13.62
CA ARG A 145 -3.59 -7.51 -13.84
C ARG A 145 -2.49 -6.55 -14.29
N CYS A 146 -1.66 -6.08 -13.36
CA CYS A 146 -0.46 -5.28 -13.68
C CYS A 146 0.77 -6.15 -14.01
N ASP A 147 0.82 -7.39 -13.55
CA ASP A 147 1.89 -8.34 -13.90
C ASP A 147 1.30 -9.72 -14.22
N ALA A 148 1.69 -10.29 -15.36
CA ALA A 148 1.19 -11.59 -15.81
C ALA A 148 1.69 -12.76 -14.93
N LYS A 149 2.71 -12.52 -14.10
CA LYS A 149 3.25 -13.54 -13.19
C LYS A 149 2.44 -13.67 -11.90
N VAL A 150 1.58 -12.71 -11.54
CA VAL A 150 0.75 -12.82 -10.33
C VAL A 150 -0.22 -13.98 -10.45
N LYS A 151 -0.27 -14.79 -9.40
CA LYS A 151 -1.14 -15.97 -9.30
C LYS A 151 -2.02 -15.95 -8.05
N SER A 152 -1.67 -15.17 -7.03
CA SER A 152 -2.57 -14.88 -5.91
C SER A 152 -2.33 -13.47 -5.38
N GLU A 153 -3.36 -12.89 -4.77
CA GLU A 153 -3.34 -11.51 -4.28
C GLU A 153 -4.18 -11.37 -3.02
N LEU A 154 -3.63 -10.70 -2.00
CA LEU A 154 -4.30 -10.38 -0.75
C LEU A 154 -4.16 -8.88 -0.48
N CYS A 155 -5.26 -8.16 -0.61
CA CYS A 155 -5.31 -6.72 -0.40
C CYS A 155 -6.19 -6.40 0.81
N CYS A 156 -5.70 -5.55 1.70
CA CYS A 156 -6.30 -5.28 3.00
C CYS A 156 -6.42 -3.77 3.26
N PRO A 157 -7.53 -3.33 3.88
CA PRO A 157 -7.70 -1.92 4.24
C PRO A 157 -6.83 -1.58 5.45
N ILE A 158 -6.41 -0.32 5.53
CA ILE A 158 -5.77 0.29 6.69
C ILE A 158 -6.76 1.29 7.27
N PHE A 159 -7.23 1.03 8.49
CA PHE A 159 -8.18 1.91 9.16
C PHE A 159 -7.46 2.99 9.97
N GLY A 160 -7.96 4.22 9.85
CA GLY A 160 -7.64 5.30 10.79
C GLY A 160 -8.48 5.21 12.06
N PRO A 161 -8.18 6.05 13.07
CA PRO A 161 -8.86 6.02 14.37
C PRO A 161 -10.38 6.30 14.31
N SER A 162 -10.85 7.02 13.29
CA SER A 162 -12.27 7.31 13.05
C SER A 162 -13.05 6.12 12.47
N GLY A 163 -12.38 5.04 12.07
CA GLY A 163 -12.98 3.92 11.33
C GLY A 163 -13.05 4.13 9.81
N ASP A 164 -12.44 5.21 9.29
CA ASP A 164 -12.27 5.42 7.86
C ASP A 164 -11.05 4.69 7.32
N VAL A 165 -11.08 4.33 6.03
CA VAL A 165 -9.96 3.67 5.37
C VAL A 165 -9.01 4.76 4.85
N ILE A 166 -7.87 4.90 5.53
CA ILE A 166 -6.82 5.89 5.24
C ILE A 166 -5.78 5.36 4.24
N GLY A 167 -5.89 4.09 3.86
CA GLY A 167 -4.99 3.44 2.92
C GLY A 167 -5.29 1.97 2.75
N ILE A 168 -4.46 1.29 1.99
CA ILE A 168 -4.46 -0.16 1.82
C ILE A 168 -3.02 -0.67 1.89
N PHE A 169 -2.87 -1.96 2.15
CA PHE A 169 -1.68 -2.65 1.68
C PHE A 169 -2.09 -3.80 0.77
N ASP A 170 -1.26 -4.03 -0.23
CA ASP A 170 -1.50 -4.99 -1.29
C ASP A 170 -0.32 -5.97 -1.34
N SER A 171 -0.64 -7.25 -1.52
CA SER A 171 0.32 -8.37 -1.46
C SER A 171 0.06 -9.29 -2.64
N GLU A 172 1.04 -9.44 -3.53
CA GLU A 172 0.93 -10.30 -4.71
C GLU A 172 2.01 -11.39 -4.67
N ASP A 173 1.68 -12.58 -5.21
CA ASP A 173 2.64 -13.67 -5.34
C ASP A 173 2.47 -14.44 -6.64
N HIS A 174 3.57 -15.02 -7.14
CA HIS A 174 3.58 -15.84 -8.35
C HIS A 174 3.13 -17.29 -8.10
N ARG A 175 2.84 -17.65 -6.85
CA ARG A 175 2.27 -18.93 -6.46
C ARG A 175 0.78 -18.76 -6.18
N LYS A 176 -0.01 -19.74 -6.60
CA LYS A 176 -1.43 -19.87 -6.21
C LYS A 176 -1.50 -20.22 -4.72
N HIS A 177 -2.59 -19.85 -4.06
CA HIS A 177 -2.88 -20.20 -2.66
C HIS A 177 -1.79 -19.76 -1.67
N PHE A 178 -0.93 -18.81 -2.06
CA PHE A 178 0.26 -18.47 -1.29
C PHE A 178 -0.07 -17.90 0.11
N PHE A 179 -1.22 -17.23 0.19
CA PHE A 179 -1.68 -16.55 1.39
C PHE A 179 -2.56 -17.41 2.30
N ASP A 180 -3.02 -18.60 1.89
CA ASP A 180 -3.97 -19.44 2.66
C ASP A 180 -3.53 -19.66 4.12
N ASP A 181 -2.26 -19.97 4.34
CA ASP A 181 -1.66 -20.19 5.66
C ASP A 181 -1.08 -18.90 6.31
N LYS A 182 -1.16 -17.77 5.61
CA LYS A 182 -0.61 -16.46 6.02
C LYS A 182 -1.67 -15.40 6.25
N ILE A 183 -2.94 -15.64 5.91
CA ILE A 183 -4.04 -14.68 6.07
C ILE A 183 -4.07 -14.11 7.49
N ASP A 184 -4.04 -14.94 8.53
CA ASP A 184 -4.05 -14.42 9.92
C ASP A 184 -2.84 -13.52 10.20
N PHE A 185 -1.65 -13.89 9.71
CA PHE A 185 -0.46 -13.08 9.92
C PHE A 185 -0.54 -11.74 9.18
N ILE A 186 -0.90 -11.75 7.90
CA ILE A 186 -0.94 -10.55 7.07
C ILE A 186 -2.17 -9.69 7.39
N SER A 187 -3.36 -10.26 7.27
CA SER A 187 -4.63 -9.56 7.40
C SER A 187 -4.95 -9.09 8.81
N ASN A 188 -4.47 -9.78 9.85
CA ASN A 188 -4.72 -9.36 11.24
C ASN A 188 -3.51 -8.68 11.87
N LYS A 189 -2.34 -9.34 11.87
CA LYS A 189 -1.18 -8.86 12.65
C LYS A 189 -0.44 -7.73 11.95
N VAL A 190 -0.11 -7.88 10.66
CA VAL A 190 0.56 -6.81 9.88
C VAL A 190 -0.36 -5.61 9.76
N LYS A 191 -1.63 -5.82 9.38
CA LYS A 191 -2.66 -4.77 9.37
C LYS A 191 -2.69 -4.00 10.69
N ARG A 192 -2.87 -4.70 11.81
CA ARG A 192 -2.97 -4.03 13.11
C ARG A 192 -1.69 -3.27 13.49
N ALA A 193 -0.52 -3.79 13.14
CA ALA A 193 0.75 -3.10 13.41
C ALA A 193 0.87 -1.80 12.60
N ILE A 194 0.48 -1.82 11.33
CA ILE A 194 0.47 -0.63 10.46
C ILE A 194 -0.51 0.40 11.00
N GLU A 195 -1.73 -0.02 11.36
CA GLU A 195 -2.74 0.88 11.95
C GLU A 195 -2.25 1.56 13.22
N ILE A 196 -1.70 0.80 14.17
CA ILE A 196 -1.12 1.35 15.41
C ILE A 196 -0.01 2.35 15.11
N PHE A 197 0.86 2.03 14.15
CA PHE A 197 1.97 2.90 13.81
C PHE A 197 1.51 4.20 13.16
N LEU A 198 0.51 4.14 12.26
CA LEU A 198 0.00 5.31 11.56
C LEU A 198 -0.91 6.19 12.43
N GLU A 199 -1.60 5.62 13.41
CA GLU A 199 -2.52 6.31 14.33
C GLU A 199 -1.87 7.55 14.99
N ASP A 200 -0.60 7.43 15.41
CA ASP A 200 0.12 8.51 16.10
C ASP A 200 1.29 9.08 15.27
N HIS A 201 1.44 8.70 14.00
CA HIS A 201 2.58 9.13 13.22
C HIS A 201 2.45 10.62 12.82
N PRO A 202 3.44 11.49 13.12
CA PRO A 202 3.33 12.93 12.87
C PRO A 202 3.02 13.32 11.42
N TYR A 203 3.46 12.52 10.45
CA TYR A 203 3.10 12.75 9.03
C TYR A 203 1.60 12.58 8.77
N ILE A 204 0.95 11.63 9.45
CA ILE A 204 -0.48 11.36 9.33
C ILE A 204 -1.25 12.41 10.13
N THR A 205 -0.90 12.59 11.42
CA THR A 205 -1.68 13.45 12.33
C THR A 205 -1.55 14.95 12.06
N ASN A 206 -0.46 15.40 11.40
CA ASN A 206 -0.25 16.81 11.08
C ASN A 206 -0.63 17.16 9.64
N SER A 207 -1.10 16.19 8.85
CA SER A 207 -1.51 16.40 7.46
C SER A 207 -3.02 16.43 7.34
N LYS A 208 -3.54 17.47 6.67
CA LYS A 208 -4.97 17.58 6.35
C LYS A 208 -5.42 16.62 5.25
N GLU A 209 -4.48 16.05 4.49
CA GLU A 209 -4.77 15.12 3.38
C GLU A 209 -5.47 13.85 3.86
N PHE A 210 -5.30 13.49 5.14
CA PHE A 210 -5.90 12.30 5.75
C PHE A 210 -7.17 12.61 6.57
N ASP A 211 -7.58 13.88 6.65
CA ASP A 211 -8.83 14.29 7.30
C ASP A 211 -10.02 13.96 6.37
N ILE A 212 -10.58 12.76 6.51
CA ILE A 212 -11.75 12.33 5.76
C ILE A 212 -13.01 12.91 6.41
N ALA A 213 -13.29 14.19 6.14
CA ALA A 213 -14.46 14.89 6.70
C ALA A 213 -15.81 14.28 6.22
N GLU A 214 -15.83 13.73 5.00
CA GLU A 214 -16.95 12.97 4.43
C GLU A 214 -16.41 11.95 3.42
N ASP A 215 -16.50 10.65 3.71
CA ASP A 215 -16.09 9.62 2.77
C ASP A 215 -17.16 9.43 1.68
N LYS A 216 -17.03 10.17 0.58
CA LYS A 216 -17.95 10.10 -0.57
C LYS A 216 -17.76 8.85 -1.43
N TYR A 217 -16.73 8.05 -1.14
CA TYR A 217 -16.33 6.92 -1.98
C TYR A 217 -16.61 5.59 -1.30
N ALA A 218 -16.58 5.53 0.03
CA ALA A 218 -16.96 4.33 0.74
C ALA A 218 -18.43 3.99 0.52
N GLN A 219 -18.68 2.72 0.24
CA GLN A 219 -20.02 2.15 0.26
C GLN A 219 -20.52 2.13 1.70
N LYS A 220 -21.80 2.45 1.89
CA LYS A 220 -22.46 2.27 3.18
C LYS A 220 -22.54 0.78 3.47
N ILE A 221 -21.98 0.37 4.60
CA ILE A 221 -22.09 -0.99 5.14
C ILE A 221 -23.51 -1.19 5.70
#